data_AF-A0A945GUF4-F1
#
_entry.id   AF-A0A945GUF4-F1
#
_cell.length_a   1.000
_cell.length_b   1.000
_cell.length_c   1.000
_cell.angle_alpha   90.00
_cell.angle_beta   90.00
_cell.angle_gamma   90.00
#
_symmetry.space_group_name_H-M   'P 1'
#
loop_
_entity.id
_entity.type
_entity.pdbx_description
1 polymer ?
#
loop_
_entity_poly.entity_id
_entity_poly.type
_entity_poly.pdbx_seq_one_letter_code
_entity_poly.pdbx_strand_id
1 'polypeptide(L)'
;MSDLVTTYIGVVYPWHHDQMGHMNVQHYVGMFDGGTWNLFAQVGLTSEWMKNNDRGMAAVQMNISYRREMTSGDLVEVRSGFLNVSERKVMFVHEMINRQTGDVAAVAEITGVMLDSVKRKSALIPQENLERAKELIVEYDFGRRS
;
A
#
# COMPACT_ATOMS: atom_id res chain seq x y z
N MET A 1 15.60 2.32 -11.65
CA MET A 1 14.42 2.98 -11.06
C MET A 1 13.42 1.87 -10.82
N SER A 2 12.85 1.77 -9.63
CA SER A 2 11.87 0.73 -9.31
C SER A 2 10.61 0.95 -10.15
N ASP A 3 10.07 -0.10 -10.76
CA ASP A 3 8.88 -0.08 -11.63
C ASP A 3 7.56 0.11 -10.86
N LEU A 4 7.58 0.94 -9.81
CA LEU A 4 6.42 1.20 -8.97
C LEU A 4 5.39 2.06 -9.70
N VAL A 5 4.12 1.71 -9.53
CA VAL A 5 2.99 2.43 -10.12
C VAL A 5 2.39 3.42 -9.14
N THR A 6 1.99 4.60 -9.61
CA THR A 6 1.27 5.56 -8.78
C THR A 6 -0.09 5.00 -8.39
N THR A 7 -0.39 4.95 -7.09
CA THR A 7 -1.65 4.41 -6.57
C THR A 7 -2.42 5.39 -5.69
N TYR A 8 -1.79 6.48 -5.25
CA TYR A 8 -2.47 7.52 -4.48
C TYR A 8 -1.79 8.86 -4.73
N ILE A 9 -2.60 9.91 -4.85
CA ILE A 9 -2.17 11.31 -4.89
C ILE A 9 -2.98 12.06 -3.85
N GLY A 10 -2.31 12.87 -3.04
CA GLY A 10 -2.96 13.63 -1.98
C GLY A 10 -2.19 14.86 -1.56
N VAL A 11 -2.70 15.51 -0.53
CA VAL A 11 -2.10 16.70 0.09
C VAL A 11 -2.12 16.52 1.60
N VAL A 12 -1.05 16.95 2.26
CA VAL A 12 -1.04 17.04 3.72
C VAL A 12 -1.77 18.31 4.16
N TYR A 13 -2.84 18.15 4.92
CA TYR A 13 -3.64 19.26 5.43
C TYR A 13 -3.29 19.59 6.88
N PRO A 14 -3.62 20.79 7.39
CA PRO A 14 -3.36 21.17 8.78
C PRO A 14 -3.93 20.22 9.82
N TRP A 15 -5.11 19.63 9.57
CA TRP A 15 -5.70 18.66 10.49
C TRP A 15 -5.02 17.28 10.47
N HIS A 16 -4.05 17.06 9.58
CA HIS A 16 -3.19 15.88 9.63
C HIS A 16 -2.03 16.03 10.61
N HIS A 17 -1.79 17.23 11.14
CA HIS A 17 -0.67 17.48 12.05
C HIS A 17 -0.90 16.87 13.42
N ASP A 18 0.19 16.38 14.02
CA ASP A 18 0.24 16.13 15.46
C ASP A 18 0.86 17.31 16.21
N GLN A 19 1.13 17.10 17.51
CA GLN A 19 1.68 18.10 18.40
C GLN A 19 3.09 18.57 18.00
N MET A 20 3.81 17.83 17.14
CA MET A 20 5.14 18.18 16.65
C MET A 20 5.10 19.06 15.39
N GLY A 21 3.92 19.32 14.83
CA GLY A 21 3.77 20.17 13.63
C GLY A 21 4.05 19.44 12.31
N HIS A 22 4.15 18.11 12.35
CA HIS A 22 4.31 17.24 11.18
C HIS A 22 3.13 16.30 11.06
N MET A 23 2.98 15.70 9.88
CA MET A 23 1.92 14.73 9.63
C MET A 23 1.99 13.59 10.66
N ASN A 24 0.87 13.34 11.34
CA ASN A 24 0.79 12.24 12.28
C ASN A 24 0.89 10.89 11.56
N VAL A 25 1.52 9.91 12.22
CA VAL A 25 1.71 8.54 11.73
C VAL A 25 0.42 7.87 11.22
N GLN A 26 -0.75 8.17 11.82
CA GLN A 26 -2.02 7.60 11.38
C GLN A 26 -2.39 8.00 9.94
N HIS A 27 -2.00 9.21 9.51
CA HIS A 27 -2.32 9.71 8.17
C HIS A 27 -1.42 9.08 7.11
N TYR A 28 -0.17 8.72 7.44
CA TYR A 28 0.64 7.89 6.56
C TYR A 28 -0.05 6.56 6.28
N VAL A 29 -0.52 5.87 7.32
CA VAL A 29 -1.23 4.59 7.20
C VAL A 29 -2.50 4.75 6.36
N GLY A 30 -3.30 5.78 6.60
CA GLY A 30 -4.52 6.04 5.81
C GLY A 30 -4.24 6.28 4.32
N MET A 31 -3.18 7.03 3.99
CA MET A 31 -2.78 7.26 2.60
C MET A 31 -2.21 6.00 1.95
N PHE A 32 -1.46 5.19 2.70
CA PHE A 32 -1.01 3.87 2.25
C PHE A 32 -2.18 2.93 1.98
N ASP A 33 -3.19 2.89 2.85
CA ASP A 33 -4.40 2.07 2.63
C ASP A 33 -5.15 2.50 1.37
N GLY A 34 -5.26 3.82 1.12
CA GLY A 34 -5.76 4.34 -0.15
C GLY A 34 -4.97 3.83 -1.37
N GLY A 35 -3.64 3.74 -1.24
CA GLY A 35 -2.77 3.14 -2.24
C GLY A 35 -2.96 1.62 -2.39
N THR A 36 -3.19 0.91 -1.29
CA THR A 36 -3.44 -0.55 -1.27
C THR A 36 -4.64 -0.93 -2.13
N TRP A 37 -5.77 -0.24 -1.96
CA TRP A 37 -6.98 -0.55 -2.74
C TRP A 37 -6.82 -0.24 -4.23
N ASN A 38 -6.07 0.82 -4.58
CA ASN A 38 -5.73 1.12 -5.97
C ASN A 38 -4.78 0.08 -6.57
N LEU A 39 -3.81 -0.43 -5.81
CA LEU A 39 -2.93 -1.52 -6.26
C LEU A 39 -3.74 -2.80 -6.54
N PHE A 40 -4.64 -3.19 -5.64
CA PHE A 40 -5.48 -4.37 -5.83
C PHE A 40 -6.47 -4.24 -6.98
N ALA A 41 -7.01 -3.05 -7.21
CA ALA A 41 -7.87 -2.78 -8.35
C ALA A 41 -7.17 -3.06 -9.69
N GLN A 42 -5.86 -2.79 -9.81
CA GLN A 42 -5.09 -3.04 -11.04
C GLN A 42 -5.03 -4.53 -11.41
N VAL A 43 -5.09 -5.43 -10.43
CA VAL A 43 -5.11 -6.88 -10.67
C VAL A 43 -6.54 -7.45 -10.68
N GLY A 44 -7.56 -6.59 -10.70
CA GLY A 44 -8.97 -6.98 -10.75
C GLY A 44 -9.60 -7.32 -9.39
N LEU A 45 -8.90 -7.09 -8.28
CA LEU A 45 -9.42 -7.27 -6.93
C LEU A 45 -10.05 -5.96 -6.43
N THR A 46 -11.10 -5.50 -7.10
CA THR A 46 -11.83 -4.28 -6.72
C THR A 46 -12.72 -4.53 -5.50
N SER A 47 -13.11 -3.45 -4.80
CA SER A 47 -14.04 -3.54 -3.67
C SER A 47 -15.38 -4.15 -4.05
N GLU A 48 -15.88 -3.87 -5.27
CA GLU A 48 -17.09 -4.48 -5.80
C GLU A 48 -16.90 -5.98 -6.05
N TRP A 49 -15.80 -6.38 -6.68
CA TRP A 49 -15.48 -7.79 -6.91
C TRP A 49 -15.40 -8.55 -5.59
N MET A 50 -14.69 -7.99 -4.60
CA MET A 50 -14.56 -8.60 -3.26
C MET A 50 -15.92 -8.78 -2.59
N LYS A 51 -16.76 -7.74 -2.62
CA LYS A 51 -18.13 -7.79 -2.07
C LYS A 51 -18.98 -8.86 -2.76
N ASN A 52 -18.95 -8.93 -4.08
CA ASN A 52 -19.78 -9.87 -4.85
C ASN A 52 -19.32 -11.33 -4.74
N ASN A 53 -18.10 -11.58 -4.26
CA ASN A 53 -17.52 -12.92 -4.12
C ASN A 53 -17.33 -13.36 -2.66
N ASP A 54 -17.89 -12.62 -1.69
CA ASP A 54 -17.68 -12.86 -0.25
C ASP A 54 -16.19 -12.97 0.10
N ARG A 55 -15.41 -12.03 -0.44
CA ARG A 55 -13.97 -11.90 -0.20
C ARG A 55 -13.66 -10.60 0.50
N GLY A 56 -12.56 -10.62 1.23
CA GLY A 56 -11.98 -9.46 1.86
C GLY A 56 -10.46 -9.58 1.93
N MET A 57 -9.82 -8.43 2.14
CA MET A 57 -8.38 -8.32 2.17
C MET A 57 -7.98 -7.74 3.53
N ALA A 58 -7.26 -8.52 4.34
CA ALA A 58 -6.72 -8.08 5.62
C ALA A 58 -5.21 -7.91 5.57
N ALA A 59 -4.72 -6.73 5.96
CA ALA A 59 -3.31 -6.53 6.28
C ALA A 59 -3.00 -7.17 7.64
N VAL A 60 -2.10 -8.16 7.66
CA VAL A 60 -1.72 -8.89 8.90
C VAL A 60 -0.38 -8.44 9.47
N GLN A 61 0.44 -7.78 8.66
CA GLN A 61 1.70 -7.17 9.09
C GLN A 61 1.99 -5.96 8.23
N MET A 62 2.51 -4.90 8.85
CA MET A 62 2.97 -3.68 8.19
C MET A 62 4.24 -3.20 8.90
N ASN A 63 5.33 -3.05 8.15
CA ASN A 63 6.58 -2.46 8.64
C ASN A 63 6.77 -1.11 7.93
N ILE A 64 6.84 -0.02 8.69
CA ILE A 64 6.99 1.34 8.12
C ILE A 64 8.33 1.93 8.54
N SER A 65 9.05 2.49 7.56
CA SER A 65 10.24 3.32 7.78
C SER A 65 9.93 4.75 7.42
N TYR A 66 9.96 5.65 8.41
CA TYR A 66 9.84 7.09 8.21
C TYR A 66 11.23 7.67 7.96
N ARG A 67 11.40 8.33 6.82
CA ARG A 67 12.70 8.85 6.35
C ARG A 67 12.75 10.36 6.37
N ARG A 68 11.64 11.04 6.04
CA ARG A 68 11.49 12.49 6.13
C ARG A 68 10.09 12.86 6.58
N GLU A 69 10.02 13.97 7.30
CA GLU A 69 8.76 14.53 7.79
C GLU A 69 8.03 15.22 6.64
N MET A 70 6.70 15.12 6.66
CA MET A 70 5.80 15.83 5.75
C MET A 70 5.00 16.85 6.55
N THR A 71 4.80 18.03 5.98
CA THR A 71 4.07 19.14 6.62
C THR A 71 2.94 19.67 5.73
N SER A 72 2.16 20.60 6.28
CA SER A 72 0.98 21.14 5.62
C SER A 72 1.33 21.76 4.27
N GLY A 73 0.55 21.44 3.25
CA GLY A 73 0.77 21.89 1.87
C GLY A 73 1.65 20.97 1.04
N ASP A 74 2.37 20.02 1.65
CA ASP A 74 3.16 19.06 0.90
C ASP A 74 2.27 18.18 0.02
N LEU A 75 2.73 17.97 -1.23
CA LEU A 75 2.06 17.12 -2.21
C LEU A 75 2.54 15.68 -2.08
N VAL A 76 1.62 14.77 -1.81
CA VAL A 76 1.88 13.35 -1.57
C VAL A 76 1.65 12.55 -2.85
N GLU A 77 2.60 11.68 -3.18
CA GLU A 77 2.41 10.57 -4.12
C GLU A 77 2.81 9.26 -3.46
N VAL A 78 1.92 8.26 -3.50
CA VAL A 78 2.27 6.89 -3.11
C VAL A 78 2.45 6.07 -4.37
N ARG A 79 3.63 5.47 -4.49
CA ARG A 79 3.95 4.49 -5.53
C ARG A 79 4.01 3.10 -4.92
N SER A 80 3.54 2.11 -5.66
CA SER A 80 3.30 0.78 -5.12
C SER A 80 3.72 -0.32 -6.08
N GLY A 81 3.99 -1.49 -5.53
CA GLY A 81 4.29 -2.68 -6.32
C GLY A 81 4.21 -3.94 -5.49
N PHE A 82 3.94 -5.08 -6.15
CA PHE A 82 3.97 -6.38 -5.50
C PHE A 82 5.41 -6.85 -5.32
N LEU A 83 5.76 -7.34 -4.13
CA LEU A 83 7.07 -7.94 -3.85
C LEU A 83 7.02 -9.46 -3.98
N ASN A 84 5.91 -10.06 -3.58
CA ASN A 84 5.70 -11.50 -3.62
C ASN A 84 4.21 -11.81 -3.63
N VAL A 85 3.81 -12.80 -4.42
CA VAL A 85 2.43 -13.25 -4.53
C VAL A 85 2.39 -14.76 -4.37
N SER A 86 1.57 -15.23 -3.43
CA SER A 86 1.28 -16.64 -3.17
C SER A 86 -0.23 -16.88 -3.19
N GLU A 87 -0.65 -18.15 -3.16
CA GLU A 87 -2.08 -18.53 -3.28
C GLU A 87 -3.03 -17.84 -2.29
N ARG A 88 -2.56 -17.42 -1.12
CA ARG A 88 -3.41 -16.84 -0.05
C ARG A 88 -2.91 -15.51 0.49
N LYS A 89 -1.64 -15.17 0.19
CA LYS A 89 -0.93 -14.05 0.78
C LYS A 89 -0.22 -13.26 -0.30
N VAL A 90 -0.26 -11.93 -0.18
CA VAL A 90 0.52 -10.98 -0.98
C VAL A 90 1.45 -10.19 -0.06
N MET A 91 2.65 -9.89 -0.54
CA MET A 91 3.53 -8.89 0.04
C MET A 91 3.71 -7.79 -0.99
N PHE A 92 3.60 -6.54 -0.56
CA PHE A 92 3.72 -5.38 -1.43
C PHE A 92 4.37 -4.22 -0.68
N VAL A 93 4.90 -3.27 -1.45
CA VAL A 93 5.53 -2.07 -0.94
C VAL A 93 4.72 -0.85 -1.33
N HIS A 94 4.70 0.13 -0.43
CA HIS A 94 4.32 1.50 -0.71
C HIS A 94 5.50 2.43 -0.44
N GLU A 95 5.83 3.28 -1.40
CA GLU A 95 6.79 4.37 -1.27
C GLU A 95 6.03 5.70 -1.33
N MET A 96 6.06 6.45 -0.24
CA MET A 96 5.49 7.79 -0.17
C MET A 96 6.55 8.82 -0.50
N ILE A 97 6.24 9.69 -1.46
CA ILE A 97 7.13 10.69 -2.02
C ILE A 97 6.51 12.07 -1.86
N ASN A 98 7.32 13.07 -1.48
CA ASN A 98 6.97 14.47 -1.65
C ASN A 98 7.15 14.83 -3.14
N ARG A 99 6.06 15.09 -3.86
CA ARG A 99 6.10 15.33 -5.31
C ARG A 99 6.88 16.58 -5.70
N GLN A 100 6.99 17.56 -4.80
CA GLN A 100 7.68 18.80 -5.08
C GLN A 100 9.19 18.64 -4.98
N THR A 101 9.67 17.92 -3.96
CA THR A 101 11.11 17.74 -3.72
C THR A 101 11.67 16.46 -4.34
N GLY A 102 10.82 15.48 -4.61
CA GLY A 102 11.21 14.14 -5.07
C GLY A 102 11.71 13.21 -3.95
N ASP A 103 11.64 13.65 -2.70
CA ASP A 103 12.16 12.87 -1.58
C ASP A 103 11.20 11.78 -1.12
N VAL A 104 11.77 10.63 -0.77
CA VAL A 104 11.02 9.55 -0.11
C VAL A 104 10.79 9.93 1.35
N ALA A 105 9.53 10.17 1.71
CA ALA A 105 9.10 10.51 3.06
C ALA A 105 8.96 9.26 3.94
N ALA A 106 8.33 8.21 3.41
CA ALA A 106 8.13 6.96 4.13
C ALA A 106 8.03 5.77 3.18
N VAL A 107 8.37 4.59 3.69
CA VAL A 107 8.22 3.31 2.96
C VAL A 107 7.47 2.33 3.85
N ALA A 108 6.46 1.65 3.33
CA ALA A 108 5.72 0.61 4.03
C ALA A 108 5.83 -0.73 3.29
N GLU A 109 6.30 -1.77 3.97
CA GLU A 109 6.23 -3.16 3.53
C GLU A 109 5.02 -3.82 4.20
N ILE A 110 4.07 -4.33 3.41
CA ILE A 110 2.80 -4.84 3.91
C ILE A 110 2.60 -6.27 3.46
N THR A 111 2.13 -7.11 4.39
CA THR A 111 1.64 -8.46 4.11
C THR A 111 0.12 -8.49 4.24
N GLY A 112 -0.56 -8.83 3.15
CA GLY A 112 -2.00 -9.07 3.12
C GLY A 112 -2.34 -10.55 2.98
N VAL A 113 -3.39 -11.02 3.66
CA VAL A 113 -4.01 -12.35 3.41
C VAL A 113 -5.47 -12.28 2.97
N MET A 114 -5.83 -12.97 1.89
CA MET A 114 -7.22 -13.00 1.43
C MET A 114 -8.07 -13.81 2.40
N LEU A 115 -9.24 -13.28 2.75
CA LEU A 115 -10.20 -13.89 3.66
C LEU A 115 -11.54 -14.14 2.96
N ASP A 116 -12.19 -15.22 3.34
CA ASP A 116 -13.63 -15.43 3.17
C ASP A 116 -14.36 -14.61 4.23
N SER A 117 -15.16 -13.63 3.81
CA SER A 117 -15.80 -12.66 4.72
C SER A 117 -16.90 -13.30 5.58
N VAL A 118 -17.50 -14.40 5.11
CA VAL A 118 -18.57 -15.13 5.82
C VAL A 118 -17.97 -16.08 6.84
N LYS A 119 -17.01 -16.92 6.42
CA LYS A 119 -16.36 -17.93 7.27
C LYS A 119 -15.28 -17.33 8.18
N ARG A 120 -14.82 -16.10 7.91
CA ARG A 120 -13.70 -15.41 8.56
C ARG A 120 -12.43 -16.27 8.59
N LYS A 121 -12.16 -16.97 7.49
CA LYS A 121 -10.99 -17.84 7.30
C LYS A 121 -10.22 -17.43 6.06
N SER A 122 -8.95 -17.82 5.99
CA SER A 122 -8.15 -17.58 4.79
C SER A 122 -8.77 -18.26 3.56
N ALA A 123 -8.81 -17.52 2.45
CA ALA A 123 -9.30 -17.94 1.15
C ALA A 123 -8.19 -17.88 0.11
N LEU A 124 -8.37 -18.63 -0.97
CA LEU A 124 -7.50 -18.58 -2.14
C LEU A 124 -7.77 -17.29 -2.93
N ILE A 125 -6.70 -16.64 -3.35
CA ILE A 125 -6.73 -15.62 -4.38
C ILE A 125 -7.04 -16.33 -5.71
N PRO A 126 -8.01 -15.86 -6.52
CA PRO A 126 -8.32 -16.51 -7.78
C PRO A 126 -7.11 -16.53 -8.73
N GLN A 127 -7.00 -17.60 -9.52
CA GLN A 127 -5.84 -17.85 -10.38
C GLN A 127 -5.57 -16.70 -11.35
N GLU A 128 -6.61 -16.14 -11.97
CA GLU A 128 -6.48 -15.01 -12.90
C GLU A 128 -5.88 -13.77 -12.22
N ASN A 129 -6.29 -13.45 -10.99
CA ASN A 129 -5.74 -12.32 -10.23
C ASN A 129 -4.30 -12.60 -9.78
N LEU A 130 -3.98 -13.85 -9.42
CA LEU A 130 -2.60 -14.26 -9.09
C LEU A 130 -1.66 -14.07 -10.28
N GLU A 131 -2.08 -14.46 -11.47
CA GLU A 131 -1.28 -14.33 -12.70
C GLU A 131 -1.01 -12.87 -13.02
N ARG A 132 -2.04 -12.01 -13.00
CA ARG A 132 -1.89 -10.55 -13.14
C ARG A 132 -0.95 -9.96 -12.09
N ALA A 133 -1.09 -10.35 -10.84
CA ALA A 133 -0.24 -9.82 -9.77
C ALA A 133 1.22 -10.28 -9.90
N LYS A 134 1.47 -11.49 -10.41
CA LYS A 134 2.82 -12.00 -10.68
C LYS A 134 3.53 -11.24 -11.80
N GLU A 135 2.80 -10.82 -12.82
CA GLU A 135 3.33 -9.98 -13.92
C GLU A 135 3.75 -8.58 -13.44
N LEU A 136 3.19 -8.12 -12.33
CA LEU A 136 3.46 -6.81 -11.72
C LEU A 136 4.38 -6.90 -10.50
N ILE A 137 5.09 -8.02 -10.31
CA ILE A 137 6.09 -8.13 -9.26
C ILE A 137 7.28 -7.23 -9.60
N VAL A 138 7.74 -6.49 -8.60
CA VAL A 138 8.89 -5.58 -8.69
C VAL A 138 9.96 -6.01 -7.70
N GLU A 139 11.21 -5.70 -8.03
CA GLU A 139 12.29 -5.67 -7.06
C GLU A 139 12.32 -4.32 -6.35
N TYR A 140 12.46 -4.35 -5.02
CA TYR A 140 12.57 -3.14 -4.22
C TYR A 140 13.69 -3.27 -3.19
N ASP A 141 14.63 -2.33 -3.21
CA ASP A 141 15.68 -2.23 -2.20
C ASP A 141 15.21 -1.33 -1.05
N PHE A 142 14.99 -1.95 0.11
CA PHE A 142 14.62 -1.23 1.33
C PHE A 142 15.78 -0.40 1.91
N GLY A 143 17.00 -0.56 1.40
CA GLY A 143 18.22 -0.07 1.99
C GLY A 143 18.59 -0.84 3.27
N ARG A 144 19.58 -0.32 4.01
CA ARG A 144 19.95 -0.91 5.31
C ARG A 144 18.79 -0.75 6.30
N ARG A 145 18.17 -1.87 6.69
CA ARG A 145 17.31 -1.95 7.87
C ARG A 145 18.22 -1.79 9.10
N SER A 146 18.13 -0.67 9.81
CA SER A 146 18.89 -0.42 11.05
C SER A 146 18.40 -1.28 12.20
#